data_AF-A0A3M1NMI5-F1
#
_entry.id   AF-A0A3M1NMI5-F1
#
_cell.length_a   1.000
_cell.length_b   1.000
_cell.length_c   1.000
_cell.angle_alpha   90.00
_cell.angle_beta   90.00
_cell.angle_gamma   90.00
#
_symmetry.space_group_name_H-M   'P 1'
#
loop_
_entity.id
_entity.type
_entity.pdbx_description
1 polymer ?
#
loop_
_entity_poly.entity_id
_entity_poly.type
_entity_poly.pdbx_seq_one_letter_code
_entity_poly.pdbx_strand_id
1 'polypeptide(L)'
;RVDPNERRCDIVNGNNLAAAITNWNQTAQCEGGGPDLPDNVFYEWPKNTNRIYVALSQLWVGAEVTDRNGETQWIVDVSDFRSDPVTSESWTFEPIKGYVQPGGRELGIAQSDEPSSWPDFWPDKLSDTQDPGWRGSWNGFFGKNIFNADQEFFYKAGDDNYNRYPNYFPDSTDLTRKGLGIIVETRVMAWTQILIDDAIFLLYAVKNDGTEDLKKVGMTMWLADLVGGDSQDDIPFFDVLEDVAFMTDADGIGTEPFGSDPVGEAAIAFLETPGNAVDRIDNDGDGSTADDCSPQVGECNSPVVSQDMLAGEDPANGVDDNGNGLIDENASHIPFSGELGFSAGVGYADFIDNDVDGEQGGPVVTQEMIAAATPDVWRRWPPNPGSDAISQRNDGSPIVHLIMVEDDDLGLPFKDGIDNDDSCVTPTANYPYLTEPGSPVITQEIVDAAAADPYRRYRVPGTDIILYDVGPEDLGKCYADGVDNDEDGAVDEGIDEGIDEMIDESRADGIDNDGDWNPLQHDSGLDGVPFTGDPGDQDGVPTTGAGTAFPGERNIDVTDIAESDQIGITNAQIFPAGSLNFNTRSDRFLFFTYMIPGEITTER
;
A
#
# COMPACT_ATOMS: atom_id res chain seq x y z
N ARG A 1 4.38 5.68 24.44
CA ARG A 1 5.47 6.69 24.48
C ARG A 1 6.79 5.96 24.35
N VAL A 2 7.76 6.57 23.67
CA VAL A 2 9.04 5.94 23.37
C VAL A 2 10.02 5.95 24.56
N ASP A 3 10.98 5.03 24.58
CA ASP A 3 12.09 4.97 25.54
C ASP A 3 13.40 4.48 24.91
N PRO A 4 14.40 5.36 24.73
CA PRO A 4 15.72 4.94 24.24
C PRO A 4 16.42 3.91 25.13
N ASN A 5 16.05 3.78 26.41
CA ASN A 5 16.62 2.74 27.29
C ASN A 5 16.07 1.34 26.96
N GLU A 6 14.95 1.27 26.25
CA GLU A 6 14.39 0.02 25.74
C GLU A 6 15.01 -0.40 24.39
N ARG A 7 16.00 0.32 23.86
CA ARG A 7 16.77 -0.14 22.69
C ARG A 7 17.37 -1.53 22.94
N ARG A 8 17.13 -2.43 21.99
CA ARG A 8 17.60 -3.82 21.93
C ARG A 8 18.07 -4.13 20.52
N CYS A 9 19.09 -4.98 20.43
CA CYS A 9 19.50 -5.58 19.19
C CYS A 9 19.57 -7.10 19.38
N ASP A 10 19.25 -7.83 18.33
CA ASP A 10 19.32 -9.29 18.26
C ASP A 10 19.72 -9.73 16.86
N ILE A 11 19.86 -11.04 16.65
CA ILE A 11 20.22 -11.61 15.35
C ILE A 11 19.05 -12.47 14.86
N VAL A 12 18.50 -12.13 13.69
CA VAL A 12 17.65 -13.07 12.94
C VAL A 12 18.57 -14.12 12.32
N ASN A 13 18.28 -15.40 12.58
CA ASN A 13 19.08 -16.54 12.11
C ASN A 13 18.26 -17.84 12.00
N GLY A 14 16.92 -17.70 11.94
CA GLY A 14 15.97 -18.79 11.82
C GLY A 14 16.15 -19.63 10.55
N ASN A 15 16.77 -19.08 9.50
CA ASN A 15 17.00 -19.73 8.21
C ASN A 15 18.47 -19.67 7.77
N ASN A 16 18.79 -19.73 6.47
CA ASN A 16 20.18 -19.71 6.00
C ASN A 16 20.80 -18.32 5.97
N LEU A 17 20.05 -17.25 6.23
CA LEU A 17 20.63 -15.92 6.44
C LEU A 17 20.88 -15.65 7.91
N ALA A 18 21.80 -14.71 8.16
CA ALA A 18 21.85 -14.02 9.44
C ALA A 18 22.02 -12.52 9.24
N ALA A 19 21.35 -11.74 10.08
CA ALA A 19 21.51 -10.29 10.16
C ALA A 19 21.16 -9.79 11.57
N ALA A 20 21.79 -8.69 11.98
CA ALA A 20 21.38 -7.97 13.17
C ALA A 20 20.03 -7.26 12.92
N ILE A 21 19.18 -7.22 13.92
CA ILE A 21 17.87 -6.56 13.91
C ILE A 21 17.78 -5.66 15.13
N THR A 22 17.27 -4.44 14.95
CA THR A 22 17.08 -3.48 16.04
C THR A 22 15.61 -3.16 16.23
N ASN A 23 15.20 -2.87 17.47
CA ASN A 23 13.83 -2.42 17.74
C ASN A 23 13.57 -0.93 17.46
N TRP A 24 14.37 -0.34 16.55
CA TRP A 24 14.21 1.02 16.02
C TRP A 24 14.27 1.04 14.48
N ASN A 25 13.88 -0.07 13.84
CA ASN A 25 13.66 -0.21 12.39
C ASN A 25 14.92 -0.20 11.52
N GLN A 26 16.07 -0.55 12.10
CA GLN A 26 17.32 -0.80 11.37
C GLN A 26 17.65 -2.29 11.40
N THR A 27 18.25 -2.78 10.31
CA THR A 27 18.82 -4.12 10.24
C THR A 27 20.30 -4.06 9.85
N ALA A 28 20.99 -5.20 9.92
CA ALA A 28 22.42 -5.42 9.70
C ALA A 28 23.37 -4.70 10.70
N GLN A 29 22.93 -3.64 11.39
CA GLN A 29 23.74 -2.90 12.36
C GLN A 29 22.99 -2.68 13.68
N CYS A 30 23.63 -3.04 14.81
CA CYS A 30 23.10 -2.85 16.16
C CYS A 30 23.43 -1.49 16.78
N GLU A 31 24.59 -0.92 16.48
CA GLU A 31 24.99 0.43 16.86
C GLU A 31 25.86 0.97 15.73
N GLY A 32 25.85 2.30 15.51
CA GLY A 32 26.47 3.00 14.37
C GLY A 32 28.01 2.92 14.26
N GLY A 33 28.57 1.72 14.33
CA GLY A 33 29.96 1.37 14.08
C GLY A 33 30.10 0.29 13.01
N GLY A 34 31.33 0.04 12.58
CA GLY A 34 31.63 -0.92 11.52
C GLY A 34 31.49 -2.40 11.92
N PRO A 35 31.90 -3.34 11.04
CA PRO A 35 31.78 -4.78 11.26
C PRO A 35 32.60 -5.32 12.45
N ASP A 36 33.47 -4.48 13.04
CA ASP A 36 34.32 -4.85 14.18
C ASP A 36 33.56 -4.86 15.53
N LEU A 37 32.30 -4.40 15.56
CA LEU A 37 31.46 -4.50 16.75
C LEU A 37 30.88 -5.92 16.84
N PRO A 38 31.03 -6.63 17.99
CA PRO A 38 30.67 -8.04 18.11
C PRO A 38 29.20 -8.35 17.81
N ASP A 39 28.33 -7.37 18.00
CA ASP A 39 26.89 -7.51 17.85
C ASP A 39 26.42 -7.14 16.42
N ASN A 40 27.28 -6.49 15.61
CA ASN A 40 26.96 -6.17 14.22
C ASN A 40 27.11 -7.42 13.35
N VAL A 41 25.98 -7.93 12.86
CA VAL A 41 25.93 -9.00 11.85
C VAL A 41 25.31 -8.39 10.60
N PHE A 42 26.13 -8.09 9.60
CA PHE A 42 25.63 -7.71 8.29
C PHE A 42 24.87 -8.87 7.66
N TYR A 43 24.03 -8.61 6.66
CA TYR A 43 23.35 -9.70 5.94
C TYR A 43 24.41 -10.63 5.36
N GLU A 44 24.53 -11.80 5.98
CA GLU A 44 25.46 -12.85 5.56
C GLU A 44 24.70 -14.05 5.03
N TRP A 45 25.24 -14.62 3.96
CA TRP A 45 24.72 -15.83 3.35
C TRP A 45 25.84 -16.70 2.76
N PRO A 46 25.89 -18.01 3.08
CA PRO A 46 25.12 -18.67 4.13
C PRO A 46 25.48 -18.17 5.54
N LYS A 47 24.59 -18.35 6.51
CA LYS A 47 24.83 -17.93 7.90
C LYS A 47 26.09 -18.56 8.50
N ASN A 48 26.76 -17.81 9.36
CA ASN A 48 28.03 -18.14 10.02
C ASN A 48 29.21 -18.35 9.04
N THR A 49 29.17 -17.73 7.86
CA THR A 49 30.28 -17.81 6.90
C THR A 49 31.08 -16.52 6.79
N ASN A 50 30.58 -15.40 7.33
CA ASN A 50 31.09 -14.05 7.12
C ASN A 50 31.13 -13.65 5.62
N ARG A 51 30.33 -14.31 4.78
CA ARG A 51 30.10 -13.88 3.38
C ARG A 51 29.01 -12.83 3.38
N ILE A 52 29.42 -11.58 3.25
CA ILE A 52 28.57 -10.41 3.43
C ILE A 52 28.00 -9.94 2.10
N TYR A 53 26.76 -9.46 2.13
CA TYR A 53 26.07 -8.90 0.97
C TYR A 53 25.49 -7.50 1.20
N VAL A 54 24.84 -7.27 2.34
CA VAL A 54 24.16 -6.00 2.64
C VAL A 54 24.58 -5.51 4.01
N ALA A 55 25.09 -4.28 4.07
CA ALA A 55 25.61 -3.68 5.30
C ALA A 55 24.55 -2.97 6.14
N LEU A 56 23.41 -2.60 5.55
CA LEU A 56 22.36 -1.83 6.21
C LEU A 56 21.03 -1.93 5.47
N SER A 57 19.93 -2.06 6.21
CA SER A 57 18.62 -1.55 5.76
C SER A 57 18.00 -0.63 6.84
N GLN A 58 17.29 0.42 6.43
CA GLN A 58 16.59 1.34 7.31
C GLN A 58 15.27 1.81 6.72
N LEU A 59 14.21 1.81 7.54
CA LEU A 59 12.95 2.49 7.23
C LEU A 59 13.05 4.00 7.52
N TRP A 60 12.61 4.82 6.57
CA TRP A 60 12.31 6.24 6.77
C TRP A 60 10.83 6.52 6.49
N VAL A 61 10.25 7.44 7.25
CA VAL A 61 8.88 7.94 7.03
C VAL A 61 8.93 9.46 7.06
N GLY A 62 8.36 10.11 6.05
CA GLY A 62 8.30 11.56 5.99
C GLY A 62 6.93 12.08 5.65
N ALA A 63 6.63 13.30 6.09
CA ALA A 63 5.38 13.96 5.73
C ALA A 63 5.52 15.48 5.63
N GLU A 64 4.65 16.07 4.81
CA GLU A 64 4.38 17.51 4.81
C GLU A 64 3.32 17.84 5.86
N VAL A 65 3.61 18.81 6.72
CA VAL A 65 2.74 19.21 7.83
C VAL A 65 2.69 20.73 7.97
N THR A 66 1.60 21.24 8.55
CA THR A 66 1.49 22.66 8.92
C THR A 66 1.70 22.83 10.42
N ASP A 67 2.66 23.68 10.81
CA ASP A 67 2.91 23.96 12.22
C ASP A 67 1.90 24.97 12.83
N ARG A 68 2.00 25.22 14.14
CA ARG A 68 1.09 26.15 14.83
C ARG A 68 1.21 27.62 14.44
N ASN A 69 2.27 27.99 13.71
CA ASN A 69 2.41 29.33 13.14
C ASN A 69 1.79 29.41 11.73
N GLY A 70 1.29 28.30 11.19
CA GLY A 70 0.82 28.20 9.82
C GLY A 70 1.96 28.04 8.81
N GLU A 71 3.16 27.63 9.24
CA GLU A 71 4.29 27.37 8.35
C GLU A 71 4.32 25.89 7.95
N THR A 72 4.46 25.62 6.64
CA THR A 72 4.70 24.27 6.11
C THR A 72 6.08 23.76 6.55
N GLN A 73 6.11 22.56 7.10
CA GLN A 73 7.30 21.81 7.48
C GLN A 73 7.29 20.46 6.75
N TRP A 74 8.48 19.95 6.47
CA TRP A 74 8.69 18.60 5.96
C TRP A 74 9.48 17.90 7.04
N ILE A 75 8.88 16.91 7.70
CA ILE A 75 9.53 16.15 8.77
C ILE A 75 9.85 14.79 8.19
N VAL A 76 11.07 14.29 8.44
CA VAL A 76 11.51 12.97 7.98
C VAL A 76 12.12 12.24 9.16
N ASP A 77 11.43 11.22 9.62
CA ASP A 77 11.88 10.30 10.66
C ASP A 77 12.68 9.16 10.04
N VAL A 78 13.82 8.86 10.64
CA VAL A 78 14.77 7.86 10.17
C VAL A 78 15.09 6.88 11.30
N SER A 79 15.52 5.68 10.94
CA SER A 79 15.79 4.63 11.92
C SER A 79 17.03 4.94 12.79
N ASP A 80 18.14 5.42 12.22
CA ASP A 80 19.35 5.73 12.99
C ASP A 80 20.18 6.89 12.37
N PHE A 81 21.37 7.17 12.92
CA PHE A 81 22.38 8.12 12.44
C PHE A 81 22.04 9.61 12.54
N ARG A 82 20.96 9.95 13.25
CA ARG A 82 20.51 11.32 13.37
C ARG A 82 20.34 11.77 14.82
N SER A 83 20.88 12.94 15.13
CA SER A 83 20.82 13.49 16.48
C SER A 83 20.77 15.02 16.45
N ASP A 84 20.29 15.60 17.54
CA ASP A 84 20.38 17.03 17.77
C ASP A 84 21.87 17.46 17.82
N PRO A 85 22.32 18.39 16.95
CA PRO A 85 23.73 18.79 16.90
C PRO A 85 24.21 19.56 18.14
N VAL A 86 23.30 19.99 19.02
CA VAL A 86 23.56 20.75 20.25
C VAL A 86 23.46 19.86 21.48
N THR A 87 22.39 19.08 21.62
CA THR A 87 22.14 18.25 22.82
C THR A 87 22.64 16.81 22.66
N SER A 88 22.86 16.35 21.43
CA SER A 88 23.10 14.94 21.09
C SER A 88 21.96 14.00 21.48
N GLU A 89 20.76 14.55 21.73
CA GLU A 89 19.54 13.75 21.86
C GLU A 89 19.21 13.10 20.51
N SER A 90 18.62 11.92 20.58
CA SER A 90 18.25 11.14 19.40
C SER A 90 17.12 11.82 18.62
N TRP A 91 17.27 11.86 17.30
CA TRP A 91 16.26 12.32 16.33
C TRP A 91 15.93 11.19 15.35
N THR A 92 15.65 10.02 15.91
CA THR A 92 15.36 8.79 15.18
C THR A 92 14.13 8.11 15.76
N PHE A 93 13.65 7.06 15.11
CA PHE A 93 12.74 6.13 15.74
C PHE A 93 13.34 5.58 17.04
N GLU A 94 12.47 5.40 18.04
CA GLU A 94 12.81 4.89 19.36
C GLU A 94 11.77 3.83 19.78
N PRO A 95 12.16 2.81 20.56
CA PRO A 95 11.24 1.75 20.97
C PRO A 95 10.07 2.29 21.78
N ILE A 96 8.86 1.81 21.51
CA ILE A 96 7.68 2.07 22.33
C ILE A 96 7.76 1.22 23.60
N LYS A 97 7.48 1.87 24.74
CA LYS A 97 7.53 1.21 26.06
C LYS A 97 6.65 -0.03 26.15
N GLY A 98 7.22 -1.08 26.73
CA GLY A 98 6.48 -2.27 27.15
C GLY A 98 6.41 -3.40 26.13
N TYR A 99 7.17 -3.31 25.03
CA TYR A 99 7.30 -4.39 24.04
C TYR A 99 8.58 -5.23 24.21
N VAL A 100 9.37 -4.95 25.25
CA VAL A 100 10.57 -5.74 25.60
C VAL A 100 10.50 -6.18 27.05
N GLN A 101 11.17 -7.28 27.38
CA GLN A 101 11.25 -7.70 28.77
C GLN A 101 12.21 -6.78 29.58
N PRO A 102 11.82 -6.27 30.78
CA PRO A 102 12.63 -5.35 31.55
C PRO A 102 13.73 -6.07 32.35
N GLY A 103 13.82 -7.40 32.23
CA GLY A 103 14.80 -8.25 32.93
C GLY A 103 16.26 -7.95 32.59
N GLY A 104 16.52 -7.29 31.46
CA GLY A 104 17.85 -6.84 31.03
C GLY A 104 17.94 -6.67 29.51
N ARG A 105 19.09 -6.19 29.01
CA ARG A 105 19.34 -6.05 27.57
C ARG A 105 19.68 -7.38 26.90
N GLU A 106 20.18 -8.33 27.68
CA GLU A 106 20.54 -9.69 27.27
C GLU A 106 19.35 -10.57 26.85
N LEU A 107 18.13 -10.16 27.17
CA LEU A 107 16.90 -10.82 26.72
C LEU A 107 16.45 -10.33 25.33
N GLY A 108 17.15 -9.34 24.78
CA GLY A 108 16.98 -8.95 23.39
C GLY A 108 15.61 -8.36 23.06
N ILE A 109 15.24 -8.48 21.79
CA ILE A 109 13.92 -8.19 21.22
C ILE A 109 13.01 -9.40 21.49
N ALA A 110 11.71 -9.17 21.61
CA ALA A 110 10.77 -10.27 21.80
C ALA A 110 10.73 -11.18 20.55
N GLN A 111 10.93 -12.49 20.76
CA GLN A 111 11.04 -13.52 19.74
C GLN A 111 10.08 -14.68 19.99
N SER A 112 9.46 -15.20 18.94
CA SER A 112 8.49 -16.30 19.01
C SER A 112 9.05 -17.58 19.64
N ASP A 113 10.32 -17.88 19.39
CA ASP A 113 11.02 -19.08 19.85
C ASP A 113 11.74 -18.89 21.20
N GLU A 114 11.72 -17.69 21.78
CA GLU A 114 12.33 -17.38 23.08
C GLU A 114 11.30 -16.75 24.05
N PRO A 115 10.44 -17.54 24.71
CA PRO A 115 9.41 -17.01 25.62
C PRO A 115 9.92 -16.17 26.79
N SER A 116 11.22 -16.24 27.13
CA SER A 116 11.80 -15.40 28.18
C SER A 116 12.07 -13.95 27.74
N SER A 117 12.04 -13.68 26.43
CA SER A 117 12.19 -12.34 25.82
C SER A 117 10.89 -11.52 25.84
N TRP A 118 9.74 -12.15 26.05
CA TRP A 118 8.43 -11.51 25.99
C TRP A 118 8.19 -10.55 27.16
N PRO A 119 7.48 -9.42 26.95
CA PRO A 119 7.07 -8.56 28.05
C PRO A 119 6.07 -9.28 28.97
N ASP A 120 5.92 -8.79 30.20
CA ASP A 120 4.94 -9.32 31.17
C ASP A 120 3.48 -9.29 30.68
N PHE A 121 3.18 -8.43 29.70
CA PHE A 121 1.93 -8.32 28.95
C PHE A 121 2.17 -7.47 27.68
N TRP A 122 1.36 -7.69 26.64
CA TRP A 122 1.37 -6.92 25.40
C TRP A 122 0.48 -5.68 25.51
N PRO A 123 1.03 -4.45 25.39
CA PRO A 123 0.25 -3.22 25.58
C PRO A 123 -0.93 -3.06 24.61
N ASP A 124 -0.76 -3.47 23.35
CA ASP A 124 -1.77 -3.43 22.28
C ASP A 124 -2.92 -4.43 22.46
N LYS A 125 -2.75 -5.44 23.33
CA LYS A 125 -3.79 -6.46 23.57
C LYS A 125 -4.53 -6.26 24.90
N LEU A 126 -4.36 -5.11 25.56
CA LEU A 126 -5.01 -4.82 26.85
C LEU A 126 -6.53 -4.67 26.78
N SER A 127 -7.08 -4.38 25.61
CA SER A 127 -8.52 -4.27 25.36
C SER A 127 -9.22 -5.63 25.19
N ASP A 128 -8.45 -6.72 25.01
CA ASP A 128 -8.99 -8.08 24.94
C ASP A 128 -9.83 -8.37 26.19
N THR A 129 -11.10 -8.74 25.99
CA THR A 129 -12.06 -8.91 27.08
C THR A 129 -11.88 -10.24 27.83
N GLN A 130 -11.23 -11.23 27.22
CA GLN A 130 -11.04 -12.57 27.76
C GLN A 130 -9.67 -12.74 28.42
N ASP A 131 -8.61 -12.23 27.81
CA ASP A 131 -7.24 -12.26 28.34
C ASP A 131 -6.48 -10.94 28.11
N PRO A 132 -6.76 -9.88 28.91
CA PRO A 132 -6.13 -8.59 28.76
C PRO A 132 -4.60 -8.63 28.75
N GLY A 133 -4.02 -8.23 27.62
CA GLY A 133 -2.58 -8.14 27.39
C GLY A 133 -1.90 -9.48 27.11
N TRP A 134 -2.67 -10.53 26.79
CA TRP A 134 -2.17 -11.85 26.34
C TRP A 134 -0.97 -12.35 27.16
N ARG A 135 -1.12 -12.38 28.50
CA ARG A 135 -0.01 -12.59 29.42
C ARG A 135 0.62 -13.98 29.23
N GLY A 136 1.94 -14.01 29.05
CA GLY A 136 2.67 -15.26 28.84
C GLY A 136 2.26 -16.02 27.56
N SER A 137 1.65 -15.32 26.60
CA SER A 137 1.32 -15.81 25.27
C SER A 137 2.10 -15.02 24.21
N TRP A 138 2.37 -15.61 23.06
CA TRP A 138 2.98 -14.90 21.93
C TRP A 138 1.96 -13.98 21.25
N ASN A 139 2.40 -12.76 20.91
CA ASN A 139 1.66 -11.84 20.05
C ASN A 139 2.02 -12.13 18.58
N GLY A 140 1.53 -13.26 18.07
CA GLY A 140 1.78 -13.68 16.70
C GLY A 140 1.02 -12.82 15.68
N PHE A 141 1.54 -12.75 14.46
CA PHE A 141 0.92 -12.01 13.36
C PHE A 141 -0.54 -12.43 13.14
N PHE A 142 -0.80 -13.74 13.06
CA PHE A 142 -2.14 -14.33 12.94
C PHE A 142 -2.86 -14.52 14.29
N GLY A 143 -2.46 -13.75 15.31
CA GLY A 143 -3.10 -13.77 16.61
C GLY A 143 -2.40 -14.59 17.68
N LYS A 144 -3.14 -14.85 18.76
CA LYS A 144 -2.59 -15.27 20.04
C LYS A 144 -2.02 -16.69 20.00
N ASN A 145 -0.73 -16.84 20.34
CA ASN A 145 -0.03 -18.14 20.30
C ASN A 145 -0.07 -18.84 18.93
N ILE A 146 -0.21 -18.08 17.84
CA ILE A 146 -0.01 -18.60 16.49
C ILE A 146 1.44 -18.37 16.10
N PHE A 147 2.14 -19.45 15.75
CA PHE A 147 3.57 -19.48 15.44
C PHE A 147 3.73 -19.90 13.97
N ASN A 148 3.67 -18.94 13.05
CA ASN A 148 3.71 -19.23 11.61
C ASN A 148 5.15 -19.28 11.06
N ALA A 149 6.01 -18.37 11.50
CA ALA A 149 7.43 -18.38 11.17
C ALA A 149 8.22 -19.26 12.14
N ASP A 150 9.33 -19.84 11.67
CA ASP A 150 10.26 -20.58 12.55
C ASP A 150 10.95 -19.61 13.53
N GLN A 151 11.17 -18.37 13.09
CA GLN A 151 11.57 -17.26 13.95
C GLN A 151 10.78 -16.00 13.55
N GLU A 152 10.12 -15.38 14.51
CA GLU A 152 9.38 -14.12 14.37
C GLU A 152 9.80 -13.16 15.48
N PHE A 153 10.22 -11.96 15.10
CA PHE A 153 10.42 -10.85 16.03
C PHE A 153 9.20 -9.95 16.02
N PHE A 154 8.87 -9.36 17.17
CA PHE A 154 7.80 -8.36 17.25
C PHE A 154 8.19 -7.21 18.18
N TYR A 155 8.03 -5.98 17.68
CA TYR A 155 8.23 -4.77 18.48
C TYR A 155 7.46 -3.60 17.86
N LYS A 156 7.38 -2.49 18.60
CA LYS A 156 6.92 -1.21 18.07
C LYS A 156 7.94 -0.11 18.32
N ALA A 157 8.11 0.77 17.35
CA ALA A 157 8.91 1.98 17.45
C ALA A 157 8.05 3.21 17.15
N GLY A 158 8.49 4.38 17.60
CA GLY A 158 7.84 5.66 17.31
C GLY A 158 8.81 6.82 17.36
N ASP A 159 8.30 8.01 17.08
CA ASP A 159 9.09 9.23 16.81
C ASP A 159 8.85 10.36 17.83
N ASP A 160 8.10 10.08 18.92
CA ASP A 160 7.62 11.05 19.92
C ASP A 160 8.71 11.99 20.51
N ASN A 161 10.00 11.69 20.31
CA ASN A 161 11.15 12.49 20.77
C ASN A 161 11.76 13.41 19.69
N TYR A 162 11.34 13.37 18.43
CA TYR A 162 11.93 14.15 17.32
C TYR A 162 11.59 15.64 17.46
N ASN A 163 12.37 16.36 18.26
CA ASN A 163 12.05 17.71 18.73
C ASN A 163 12.57 18.85 17.84
N ARG A 164 13.08 18.54 16.63
CA ARG A 164 13.65 19.52 15.68
C ARG A 164 12.68 20.65 15.30
N TYR A 165 11.37 20.36 15.29
CA TYR A 165 10.30 21.31 14.98
C TYR A 165 9.55 21.70 16.27
N PRO A 166 9.98 22.74 17.00
CA PRO A 166 9.43 23.05 18.32
C PRO A 166 7.96 23.49 18.29
N ASN A 167 7.48 24.01 17.16
CA ASN A 167 6.12 24.55 16.98
C ASN A 167 5.14 23.55 16.36
N TYR A 168 5.61 22.39 15.90
CA TYR A 168 4.77 21.30 15.45
C TYR A 168 4.49 20.34 16.61
N PHE A 169 3.28 19.80 16.61
CA PHE A 169 2.79 18.81 17.57
C PHE A 169 1.83 17.89 16.83
N PRO A 170 2.10 16.58 16.76
CA PRO A 170 1.25 15.65 16.01
C PRO A 170 -0.07 15.33 16.72
N ASP A 171 -0.16 15.64 18.01
CA ASP A 171 -1.30 15.32 18.87
C ASP A 171 -1.78 16.60 19.57
N SER A 172 -2.98 17.04 19.22
CA SER A 172 -3.61 18.23 19.82
C SER A 172 -3.97 18.04 21.29
N THR A 173 -4.06 16.80 21.76
CA THR A 173 -4.41 16.43 23.14
C THR A 173 -3.18 16.22 24.04
N ASP A 174 -2.02 15.90 23.46
CA ASP A 174 -0.74 15.76 24.18
C ASP A 174 0.42 16.51 23.50
N LEU A 175 0.65 17.74 23.95
CA LEU A 175 1.72 18.61 23.45
C LEU A 175 3.12 18.23 23.92
N THR A 176 3.27 17.15 24.68
CA THR A 176 4.60 16.63 25.01
C THR A 176 5.17 15.77 23.87
N ARG A 177 4.32 15.31 22.95
CA ARG A 177 4.71 14.54 21.77
C ARG A 177 5.34 15.43 20.71
N LYS A 178 6.36 14.88 20.05
CA LYS A 178 7.12 15.46 18.94
C LYS A 178 7.16 14.48 17.76
N GLY A 179 7.95 14.77 16.73
CA GLY A 179 7.87 14.04 15.46
C GLY A 179 6.55 14.25 14.74
N LEU A 180 6.29 13.37 13.76
CA LEU A 180 5.04 13.16 13.04
C LEU A 180 3.97 12.42 13.86
N GLY A 181 4.34 11.81 14.99
CA GLY A 181 3.41 11.03 15.83
C GLY A 181 3.12 9.65 15.25
N ILE A 182 4.13 9.09 14.58
CA ILE A 182 4.06 7.79 13.92
C ILE A 182 4.37 6.67 14.90
N ILE A 183 3.61 5.58 14.78
CA ILE A 183 3.94 4.28 15.34
C ILE A 183 4.26 3.35 14.19
N VAL A 184 5.43 2.71 14.25
CA VAL A 184 5.77 1.60 13.37
C VAL A 184 5.67 0.32 14.20
N GLU A 185 4.72 -0.54 13.84
CA GLU A 185 4.71 -1.94 14.28
C GLU A 185 5.57 -2.75 13.32
N THR A 186 6.48 -3.55 13.85
CA THR A 186 7.45 -4.28 13.02
C THR A 186 7.52 -5.73 13.37
N ARG A 187 7.57 -6.55 12.32
CA ARG A 187 7.88 -7.98 12.41
C ARG A 187 9.04 -8.32 11.49
N VAL A 188 9.91 -9.20 11.97
CA VAL A 188 10.97 -9.80 11.18
C VAL A 188 10.76 -11.31 11.21
N MET A 189 10.61 -11.92 10.04
CA MET A 189 10.24 -13.33 9.93
C MET A 189 11.23 -14.12 9.09
N ALA A 190 11.52 -15.35 9.53
CA ALA A 190 12.37 -16.29 8.82
C ALA A 190 11.79 -17.71 8.91
N TRP A 191 11.90 -18.45 7.80
CA TRP A 191 11.44 -19.84 7.68
C TRP A 191 12.56 -20.77 7.23
N THR A 192 12.56 -21.99 7.71
CA THR A 192 13.43 -23.09 7.26
C THR A 192 12.87 -23.86 6.05
N GLN A 193 11.76 -23.37 5.49
CA GLN A 193 11.15 -23.96 4.30
C GLN A 193 12.05 -23.73 3.07
N ILE A 194 12.33 -24.79 2.32
CA ILE A 194 13.32 -24.84 1.23
C ILE A 194 13.08 -23.86 0.06
N LEU A 195 11.88 -23.28 -0.02
CA LEU A 195 11.55 -22.29 -1.06
C LEU A 195 11.94 -20.86 -0.65
N ILE A 196 12.11 -20.61 0.65
CA ILE A 196 12.31 -19.28 1.24
C ILE A 196 13.32 -19.31 2.40
N ASP A 197 14.13 -20.36 2.51
CA ASP A 197 15.15 -20.48 3.55
C ASP A 197 16.37 -19.57 3.28
N ASP A 198 16.40 -18.94 2.12
CA ASP A 198 17.30 -17.88 1.71
C ASP A 198 16.60 -16.50 1.62
N ALA A 199 15.53 -16.25 2.40
CA ALA A 199 14.85 -14.95 2.48
C ALA A 199 14.49 -14.52 3.92
N ILE A 200 14.66 -13.24 4.28
CA ILE A 200 14.15 -12.65 5.52
C ILE A 200 13.07 -11.65 5.15
N PHE A 201 11.91 -11.74 5.81
CA PHE A 201 10.77 -10.85 5.57
C PHE A 201 10.75 -9.75 6.63
N LEU A 202 10.64 -8.50 6.18
CA LEU A 202 10.53 -7.31 7.02
C LEU A 202 9.13 -6.70 6.82
N LEU A 203 8.27 -6.78 7.82
CA LEU A 203 6.92 -6.25 7.77
C LEU A 203 6.86 -4.96 8.60
N TYR A 204 6.47 -3.85 7.98
CA TYR A 204 6.32 -2.56 8.64
C TYR A 204 4.88 -2.06 8.51
N ALA A 205 4.13 -2.06 9.61
CA ALA A 205 2.83 -1.40 9.67
C ALA A 205 3.00 0.00 10.27
N VAL A 206 2.87 1.03 9.42
CA VAL A 206 3.06 2.43 9.78
C VAL A 206 1.71 3.08 10.06
N LYS A 207 1.53 3.59 11.27
CA LYS A 207 0.28 4.20 11.73
C LYS A 207 0.49 5.64 12.16
N ASN A 208 -0.38 6.54 11.69
CA ASN A 208 -0.58 7.85 12.30
C ASN A 208 -1.31 7.68 13.65
N ASP A 209 -0.59 7.88 14.76
CA ASP A 209 -1.14 7.90 16.13
C ASP A 209 -1.37 9.35 16.63
N GLY A 210 -1.27 10.33 15.73
CA GLY A 210 -1.63 11.72 15.95
C GLY A 210 -3.14 11.96 15.96
N THR A 211 -3.54 13.20 16.20
CA THR A 211 -4.98 13.58 16.21
C THR A 211 -5.46 14.17 14.88
N GLU A 212 -4.55 14.42 13.94
CA GLU A 212 -4.82 15.03 12.65
C GLU A 212 -4.22 14.14 11.56
N ASP A 213 -4.89 14.06 10.41
CA ASP A 213 -4.40 13.28 9.28
C ASP A 213 -3.13 13.90 8.68
N LEU A 214 -2.21 13.05 8.26
CA LEU A 214 -1.07 13.44 7.44
C LEU A 214 -1.49 13.28 5.97
N LYS A 215 -1.58 14.39 5.23
CA LYS A 215 -2.13 14.39 3.87
C LYS A 215 -1.12 14.06 2.77
N LYS A 216 0.17 14.23 3.03
CA LYS A 216 1.26 13.87 2.11
C LYS A 216 2.31 13.10 2.89
N VAL A 217 2.40 11.80 2.65
CA VAL A 217 3.31 10.88 3.35
C VAL A 217 4.13 10.13 2.32
N GLY A 218 5.43 9.96 2.60
CA GLY A 218 6.32 9.13 1.80
C GLY A 218 7.10 8.18 2.68
N MET A 219 7.37 6.98 2.16
CA MET A 219 8.18 5.96 2.82
C MET A 219 9.40 5.65 1.96
N THR A 220 10.54 5.40 2.60
CA THR A 220 11.77 5.04 1.90
C THR A 220 12.45 3.89 2.63
N MET A 221 12.89 2.88 1.88
CA MET A 221 13.85 1.90 2.34
C MET A 221 15.26 2.31 1.90
N TRP A 222 16.15 2.58 2.84
CA TRP A 222 17.55 2.87 2.52
C TRP A 222 18.41 1.61 2.67
N LEU A 223 19.08 1.23 1.59
CA LEU A 223 19.97 0.08 1.51
C LEU A 223 21.43 0.52 1.39
N ALA A 224 22.33 -0.23 2.03
CA ALA A 224 23.78 -0.11 1.81
C ALA A 224 24.34 -1.45 1.35
N ASP A 225 24.82 -1.47 0.12
CA ASP A 225 25.54 -2.56 -0.51
C ASP A 225 26.91 -2.78 0.14
N LEU A 226 27.30 -4.06 0.22
CA LEU A 226 28.63 -4.53 0.61
C LEU A 226 28.83 -5.95 0.07
N VAL A 227 28.58 -6.12 -1.23
CA VAL A 227 28.50 -7.43 -1.87
C VAL A 227 29.90 -8.01 -2.01
N GLY A 228 30.12 -9.25 -1.59
CA GLY A 228 31.48 -9.81 -1.53
C GLY A 228 32.29 -9.38 -0.31
N GLY A 229 31.77 -8.45 0.50
CA GLY A 229 32.45 -7.90 1.68
C GLY A 229 33.43 -6.77 1.36
N ASP A 230 33.53 -6.36 0.11
CA ASP A 230 34.12 -5.13 -0.40
C ASP A 230 33.03 -4.23 -0.99
N SER A 231 33.33 -2.94 -1.15
CA SER A 231 32.37 -1.94 -1.61
C SER A 231 32.94 -1.01 -2.67
N GLN A 232 34.04 -1.43 -3.32
CA GLN A 232 34.75 -0.58 -4.28
C GLN A 232 34.25 -0.75 -5.72
N ASP A 233 33.55 -1.85 -5.98
CA ASP A 233 33.13 -2.35 -7.27
C ASP A 233 31.73 -2.98 -7.24
N ASP A 234 30.94 -2.66 -6.21
CA ASP A 234 29.51 -2.96 -6.21
C ASP A 234 28.79 -2.16 -7.31
N ILE A 235 27.84 -2.82 -7.97
CA ILE A 235 26.95 -2.24 -8.98
C ILE A 235 25.51 -2.52 -8.54
N PRO A 236 24.92 -1.64 -7.71
CA PRO A 236 23.50 -1.71 -7.42
C PRO A 236 22.71 -1.25 -8.65
N PHE A 237 21.58 -1.90 -8.90
CA PHE A 237 20.61 -1.45 -9.90
C PHE A 237 19.20 -1.77 -9.41
N PHE A 238 18.22 -1.13 -10.02
CA PHE A 238 16.82 -1.32 -9.68
C PHE A 238 16.09 -1.81 -10.93
N ASP A 239 15.43 -2.96 -10.82
CA ASP A 239 14.52 -3.48 -11.83
C ASP A 239 13.11 -2.95 -11.54
N VAL A 240 12.66 -2.04 -12.39
CA VAL A 240 11.35 -1.38 -12.28
C VAL A 240 10.21 -2.32 -12.66
N LEU A 241 10.47 -3.37 -13.44
CA LEU A 241 9.41 -4.31 -13.85
C LEU A 241 9.07 -5.31 -12.75
N GLU A 242 10.06 -5.66 -11.94
CA GLU A 242 9.93 -6.67 -10.88
C GLU A 242 9.88 -6.04 -9.48
N ASP A 243 9.96 -4.71 -9.40
CA ASP A 243 10.12 -3.94 -8.16
C ASP A 243 11.25 -4.44 -7.23
N VAL A 244 12.38 -4.81 -7.84
CA VAL A 244 13.54 -5.39 -7.13
C VAL A 244 14.77 -4.51 -7.19
N ALA A 245 15.31 -4.17 -6.02
CA ALA A 245 16.66 -3.60 -5.88
C ALA A 245 17.70 -4.72 -5.81
N PHE A 246 18.54 -4.83 -6.84
CA PHE A 246 19.66 -5.75 -6.89
C PHE A 246 20.96 -5.07 -6.44
N MET A 247 21.77 -5.81 -5.70
CA MET A 247 23.12 -5.45 -5.30
C MET A 247 24.04 -6.55 -5.81
N THR A 248 24.98 -6.17 -6.69
CA THR A 248 25.88 -7.11 -7.38
C THR A 248 27.33 -6.67 -7.26
N ASP A 249 28.25 -7.62 -7.42
CA ASP A 249 29.69 -7.37 -7.45
C ASP A 249 30.22 -7.45 -8.90
N ALA A 250 30.98 -6.45 -9.35
CA ALA A 250 31.35 -6.29 -10.76
C ALA A 250 32.33 -7.36 -11.28
N ASP A 251 33.24 -7.84 -10.43
CA ASP A 251 34.29 -8.78 -10.84
C ASP A 251 34.07 -10.22 -10.35
N GLY A 252 33.10 -10.41 -9.45
CA GLY A 252 32.69 -11.68 -8.86
C GLY A 252 33.69 -12.22 -7.81
N ILE A 253 34.57 -11.37 -7.27
CA ILE A 253 35.68 -11.73 -6.37
C ILE A 253 35.52 -11.03 -5.02
N GLY A 254 34.98 -11.77 -4.05
CA GLY A 254 34.84 -11.26 -2.70
C GLY A 254 36.10 -11.37 -1.85
N THR A 255 35.93 -10.96 -0.60
CA THR A 255 36.93 -11.04 0.46
C THR A 255 37.32 -12.48 0.86
N GLU A 256 38.27 -12.64 1.79
CA GLU A 256 38.78 -13.95 2.22
C GLU A 256 37.72 -15.02 2.58
N PRO A 257 36.56 -14.67 3.20
CA PRO A 257 35.44 -15.60 3.42
C PRO A 257 34.86 -16.27 2.17
N PHE A 258 34.92 -15.61 1.00
CA PHE A 258 34.50 -16.18 -0.28
C PHE A 258 35.58 -17.11 -0.86
N GLY A 259 36.85 -16.82 -0.61
CA GLY A 259 37.97 -17.65 -1.02
C GLY A 259 38.15 -17.67 -2.55
N SER A 260 37.71 -18.75 -3.19
CA SER A 260 37.69 -18.87 -4.66
C SER A 260 36.28 -19.07 -5.23
N ASP A 261 35.28 -19.08 -4.35
CA ASP A 261 33.89 -19.17 -4.78
C ASP A 261 33.49 -17.80 -5.35
N PRO A 262 32.73 -17.78 -6.46
CA PRO A 262 32.19 -16.53 -6.97
C PRO A 262 31.24 -15.89 -5.96
N VAL A 263 31.23 -14.56 -5.93
CA VAL A 263 30.24 -13.79 -5.16
C VAL A 263 28.86 -13.98 -5.79
N GLY A 264 27.84 -14.17 -4.94
CA GLY A 264 26.44 -14.18 -5.39
C GLY A 264 25.88 -12.77 -5.56
N GLU A 265 24.57 -12.65 -5.53
CA GLU A 265 23.85 -11.39 -5.61
C GLU A 265 22.92 -11.28 -4.40
N ALA A 266 22.61 -10.06 -3.98
CA ALA A 266 21.54 -9.81 -3.02
C ALA A 266 20.45 -8.97 -3.65
N ALA A 267 19.23 -9.20 -3.20
CA ALA A 267 18.05 -8.50 -3.68
C ALA A 267 17.16 -8.11 -2.49
N ILE A 268 16.51 -6.97 -2.61
CA ILE A 268 15.39 -6.57 -1.75
C ILE A 268 14.25 -6.19 -2.68
N ALA A 269 13.12 -6.84 -2.49
CA ALA A 269 11.89 -6.61 -3.24
C ALA A 269 10.82 -6.10 -2.28
N PHE A 270 9.96 -5.20 -2.74
CA PHE A 270 8.68 -4.97 -2.08
C PHE A 270 7.74 -6.11 -2.50
N LEU A 271 7.13 -6.74 -1.51
CA LEU A 271 6.09 -7.75 -1.74
C LEU A 271 4.70 -7.18 -1.45
N GLU A 272 4.65 -6.12 -0.65
CA GLU A 272 3.45 -5.37 -0.30
C GLU A 272 3.84 -3.90 -0.17
N THR A 273 3.06 -3.02 -0.77
CA THR A 273 3.12 -1.58 -0.55
C THR A 273 1.73 -1.04 -0.18
N PRO A 274 1.60 0.21 0.32
CA PRO A 274 0.29 0.83 0.44
C PRO A 274 -0.40 0.90 -0.94
N GLY A 275 -1.70 0.63 -0.99
CA GLY A 275 -2.46 0.77 -2.24
C GLY A 275 -3.16 2.12 -2.42
N ASN A 276 -3.63 2.41 -3.64
CA ASN A 276 -4.27 3.69 -4.01
C ASN A 276 -5.54 3.57 -4.88
N ALA A 277 -6.54 2.87 -4.36
CA ALA A 277 -7.88 2.67 -4.93
C ALA A 277 -8.73 3.93 -5.29
N VAL A 278 -8.15 5.13 -5.39
CA VAL A 278 -8.89 6.37 -5.67
C VAL A 278 -8.32 7.20 -6.80
N ASP A 279 -7.15 6.86 -7.35
CA ASP A 279 -6.53 7.63 -8.44
C ASP A 279 -6.96 7.20 -9.85
N ARG A 280 -7.71 6.09 -9.94
CA ARG A 280 -8.21 5.45 -11.16
C ARG A 280 -7.10 4.85 -12.01
N ILE A 281 -5.94 4.54 -11.43
CA ILE A 281 -4.78 3.98 -12.12
C ILE A 281 -4.49 2.62 -11.50
N ASP A 282 -4.30 1.62 -12.36
CA ASP A 282 -3.84 0.28 -11.97
C ASP A 282 -2.32 0.33 -11.67
N ASN A 283 -1.92 0.74 -10.48
CA ASN A 283 -0.55 1.15 -10.17
C ASN A 283 0.46 -0.01 -10.21
N ASP A 284 0.06 -1.23 -9.89
CA ASP A 284 0.86 -2.45 -10.03
C ASP A 284 0.61 -3.19 -11.36
N GLY A 285 -0.39 -2.79 -12.13
CA GLY A 285 -0.56 -3.15 -13.53
C GLY A 285 -1.23 -4.50 -13.76
N ASP A 286 -1.73 -5.17 -12.71
CA ASP A 286 -2.16 -6.56 -12.74
C ASP A 286 -3.60 -6.76 -13.24
N GLY A 287 -4.42 -5.70 -13.28
CA GLY A 287 -5.75 -5.75 -13.89
C GLY A 287 -5.84 -5.34 -15.36
N SER A 288 -4.87 -4.60 -15.91
CA SER A 288 -5.02 -4.01 -17.25
C SER A 288 -3.96 -4.43 -18.29
N THR A 289 -2.69 -4.29 -17.92
CA THR A 289 -1.56 -4.20 -18.87
C THR A 289 -0.52 -5.28 -18.68
N ALA A 290 -0.61 -6.04 -17.59
CA ALA A 290 0.27 -7.17 -17.34
C ALA A 290 0.12 -8.26 -18.42
N ASP A 291 1.23 -8.96 -18.69
CA ASP A 291 1.29 -10.09 -19.63
C ASP A 291 0.36 -11.25 -19.21
N ASP A 292 -0.06 -11.28 -17.94
CA ASP A 292 -0.94 -12.24 -17.30
C ASP A 292 -2.31 -11.67 -16.91
N CYS A 293 -2.68 -10.47 -17.36
CA CYS A 293 -4.06 -9.99 -17.25
C CYS A 293 -5.01 -11.10 -17.70
N SER A 294 -5.89 -11.50 -16.79
CA SER A 294 -6.83 -12.59 -16.97
C SER A 294 -8.20 -11.99 -17.26
N PRO A 295 -8.78 -12.20 -18.47
CA PRO A 295 -10.13 -11.75 -18.85
C PRO A 295 -11.25 -12.53 -18.12
N GLN A 296 -10.98 -12.98 -16.90
CA GLN A 296 -11.94 -13.58 -16.00
C GLN A 296 -12.08 -12.74 -14.73
N VAL A 297 -11.21 -11.74 -14.58
CA VAL A 297 -10.89 -11.09 -13.31
C VAL A 297 -10.53 -9.62 -13.52
N GLY A 298 -9.69 -9.27 -14.50
CA GLY A 298 -9.30 -7.87 -14.76
C GLY A 298 -9.72 -7.36 -16.13
N GLU A 299 -9.80 -6.03 -16.25
CA GLU A 299 -10.15 -5.28 -17.45
C GLU A 299 -9.02 -5.30 -18.50
N CYS A 300 -8.86 -6.42 -19.18
CA CYS A 300 -7.78 -6.52 -20.16
C CYS A 300 -8.03 -5.57 -21.34
N ASN A 301 -6.98 -4.83 -21.72
CA ASN A 301 -6.98 -3.80 -22.77
C ASN A 301 -7.46 -2.40 -22.34
N SER A 302 -7.47 -2.08 -21.04
CA SER A 302 -7.65 -0.70 -20.59
C SER A 302 -6.70 0.26 -21.31
N PRO A 303 -7.11 1.52 -21.53
CA PRO A 303 -6.21 2.53 -22.04
C PRO A 303 -5.08 2.80 -21.04
N VAL A 304 -3.89 3.08 -21.58
CA VAL A 304 -2.66 3.25 -20.80
C VAL A 304 -2.38 4.72 -20.51
N VAL A 305 -1.89 5.03 -19.31
CA VAL A 305 -1.47 6.39 -18.93
C VAL A 305 -0.42 6.92 -19.93
N SER A 306 -0.71 8.08 -20.49
CA SER A 306 0.12 8.68 -21.55
C SER A 306 1.01 9.81 -21.03
N GLN A 307 2.11 10.08 -21.74
CA GLN A 307 3.00 11.21 -21.44
C GLN A 307 2.27 12.57 -21.46
N ASP A 308 1.20 12.70 -22.25
CA ASP A 308 0.42 13.94 -22.33
C ASP A 308 -0.46 14.12 -21.10
N MET A 309 -0.96 13.03 -20.48
CA MET A 309 -1.77 13.08 -19.25
C MET A 309 -0.99 13.72 -18.10
N LEU A 310 0.31 13.45 -17.97
CA LEU A 310 1.17 14.05 -16.93
C LEU A 310 1.31 15.58 -17.02
N ALA A 311 0.85 16.21 -18.11
CA ALA A 311 1.12 17.61 -18.40
C ALA A 311 0.25 18.56 -17.56
N GLY A 312 0.83 19.05 -16.47
CA GLY A 312 0.18 20.00 -15.57
C GLY A 312 -0.07 19.44 -14.17
N GLU A 313 0.30 18.19 -13.96
CA GLU A 313 0.12 17.45 -12.70
C GLU A 313 1.21 17.74 -11.67
N ASP A 314 0.83 17.83 -10.38
CA ASP A 314 1.71 17.68 -9.22
C ASP A 314 1.46 16.29 -8.61
N PRO A 315 2.35 15.30 -8.83
CA PRO A 315 2.10 13.87 -8.57
C PRO A 315 2.12 13.48 -7.08
N ALA A 316 1.89 14.44 -6.19
CA ALA A 316 2.10 14.25 -4.76
C ALA A 316 1.11 15.08 -3.93
N ASN A 317 -0.07 15.40 -4.48
CA ASN A 317 -1.01 16.30 -3.84
C ASN A 317 -2.43 15.73 -3.64
N GLY A 318 -2.73 14.55 -4.19
CA GLY A 318 -4.02 13.87 -4.10
C GLY A 318 -5.13 14.58 -4.87
N VAL A 319 -4.79 15.35 -5.90
CA VAL A 319 -5.71 16.18 -6.69
C VAL A 319 -5.39 16.06 -8.16
N ASP A 320 -6.41 15.78 -8.97
CA ASP A 320 -6.38 15.94 -10.43
C ASP A 320 -6.14 17.42 -10.82
N ASP A 321 -4.87 17.82 -10.96
CA ASP A 321 -4.49 19.21 -11.19
C ASP A 321 -4.76 19.65 -12.65
N ASN A 322 -4.59 18.72 -13.58
CA ASN A 322 -4.76 18.98 -15.01
C ASN A 322 -6.20 18.72 -15.52
N GLY A 323 -7.05 18.17 -14.66
CA GLY A 323 -8.48 17.94 -14.88
C GLY A 323 -8.76 16.76 -15.80
N ASN A 324 -7.85 15.82 -16.02
CA ASN A 324 -8.10 14.72 -16.94
C ASN A 324 -8.98 13.62 -16.31
N GLY A 325 -9.05 13.55 -14.98
CA GLY A 325 -9.83 12.58 -14.21
C GLY A 325 -8.97 11.56 -13.45
N LEU A 326 -7.67 11.49 -13.73
CA LEU A 326 -6.67 10.74 -12.98
C LEU A 326 -6.11 11.62 -11.86
N ILE A 327 -5.56 11.00 -10.82
CA ILE A 327 -4.97 11.75 -9.69
C ILE A 327 -3.50 11.38 -9.55
N ASP A 328 -2.66 12.40 -9.38
CA ASP A 328 -1.23 12.24 -9.07
C ASP A 328 -0.45 11.38 -10.09
N GLU A 329 -0.91 11.27 -11.34
CA GLU A 329 -0.22 10.45 -12.35
C GLU A 329 1.19 10.98 -12.63
N ASN A 330 2.14 10.07 -12.83
CA ASN A 330 3.53 10.43 -12.93
C ASN A 330 4.33 9.54 -13.90
N ALA A 331 5.66 9.76 -13.92
CA ALA A 331 6.54 9.10 -14.88
C ALA A 331 6.70 7.58 -14.65
N SER A 332 6.30 7.03 -13.49
CA SER A 332 6.25 5.57 -13.27
C SER A 332 5.12 4.91 -14.05
N HIS A 333 4.03 5.63 -14.31
CA HIS A 333 2.82 5.06 -14.93
C HIS A 333 2.88 4.94 -16.45
N ILE A 334 3.78 5.68 -17.11
CA ILE A 334 3.82 5.75 -18.58
C ILE A 334 4.72 4.67 -19.20
N PRO A 335 4.46 4.25 -20.45
CA PRO A 335 5.32 3.29 -21.15
C PRO A 335 6.78 3.74 -21.26
N PHE A 336 7.70 2.80 -21.09
CA PHE A 336 9.14 3.04 -21.29
C PHE A 336 9.84 1.89 -22.02
N SER A 337 10.98 2.21 -22.65
CA SER A 337 11.88 1.24 -23.27
C SER A 337 13.33 1.61 -22.96
N GLY A 338 14.07 0.68 -22.37
CA GLY A 338 15.48 0.82 -21.97
C GLY A 338 16.35 -0.36 -22.45
N GLU A 339 17.63 -0.36 -22.09
CA GLU A 339 18.56 -1.47 -22.40
C GLU A 339 18.19 -2.73 -21.60
N LEU A 340 17.62 -2.54 -20.41
CA LEU A 340 17.27 -3.61 -19.47
C LEU A 340 15.80 -4.06 -19.51
N GLY A 341 14.90 -3.34 -20.19
CA GLY A 341 13.48 -3.73 -20.21
C GLY A 341 12.57 -2.83 -21.04
N PHE A 342 11.32 -3.28 -21.18
CA PHE A 342 10.21 -2.53 -21.76
C PHE A 342 9.02 -2.68 -20.81
N SER A 343 8.39 -1.57 -20.43
CA SER A 343 7.07 -1.57 -19.80
C SER A 343 6.07 -0.99 -20.79
N ALA A 344 4.88 -1.61 -20.83
CA ALA A 344 3.75 -1.09 -21.58
C ALA A 344 3.17 0.20 -20.96
N GLY A 345 3.59 0.57 -19.74
CA GLY A 345 2.87 1.50 -18.86
C GLY A 345 1.81 0.75 -18.07
N VAL A 346 1.03 1.47 -17.27
CA VAL A 346 -0.13 0.93 -16.56
C VAL A 346 -1.45 1.48 -17.09
N GLY A 347 -2.52 0.71 -16.94
CA GLY A 347 -3.88 1.09 -17.32
C GLY A 347 -4.48 2.12 -16.38
N TYR A 348 -5.64 2.65 -16.78
CA TYR A 348 -6.46 3.51 -15.94
C TYR A 348 -7.94 3.26 -16.23
N ALA A 349 -8.79 3.51 -15.23
CA ALA A 349 -10.23 3.29 -15.32
C ALA A 349 -10.87 4.40 -16.16
N ASP A 350 -11.30 4.06 -17.37
CA ASP A 350 -12.00 4.98 -18.28
C ASP A 350 -13.54 4.89 -18.17
N PHE A 351 -14.00 3.98 -17.31
CA PHE A 351 -15.35 3.53 -17.03
C PHE A 351 -16.05 2.88 -18.22
N ILE A 352 -15.29 2.29 -19.14
CA ILE A 352 -15.76 1.57 -20.33
C ILE A 352 -15.26 0.13 -20.27
N ASP A 353 -16.18 -0.81 -20.44
CA ASP A 353 -15.88 -2.24 -20.57
C ASP A 353 -15.16 -2.50 -21.91
N ASN A 354 -13.83 -2.53 -21.86
CA ASN A 354 -12.92 -2.65 -23.01
C ASN A 354 -12.77 -4.12 -23.47
N ASP A 355 -12.99 -5.07 -22.58
CA ASP A 355 -12.82 -6.49 -22.84
C ASP A 355 -14.13 -7.23 -23.21
N VAL A 356 -15.27 -6.60 -22.91
CA VAL A 356 -16.65 -6.97 -23.22
C VAL A 356 -17.18 -8.16 -22.42
N ASP A 357 -16.81 -8.24 -21.15
CA ASP A 357 -17.34 -9.22 -20.20
C ASP A 357 -18.28 -8.64 -19.11
N GLY A 358 -18.47 -7.32 -19.14
CA GLY A 358 -19.39 -6.56 -18.31
C GLY A 358 -20.86 -6.95 -18.30
N GLU A 359 -21.55 -6.39 -17.30
CA GLU A 359 -22.97 -6.59 -17.07
C GLU A 359 -23.80 -6.32 -18.33
N GLN A 360 -24.84 -7.15 -18.51
CA GLN A 360 -25.60 -7.15 -19.75
C GLN A 360 -26.79 -6.19 -19.68
N GLY A 361 -26.90 -5.32 -20.68
CA GLY A 361 -28.09 -4.49 -20.86
C GLY A 361 -27.91 -3.04 -20.46
N GLY A 362 -26.68 -2.66 -20.09
CA GLY A 362 -26.32 -1.28 -19.83
C GLY A 362 -26.09 -0.40 -21.03
N PRO A 363 -25.89 0.89 -20.76
CA PRO A 363 -25.71 1.87 -21.80
C PRO A 363 -24.38 1.64 -22.50
N VAL A 364 -24.34 2.00 -23.78
CA VAL A 364 -23.15 1.83 -24.61
C VAL A 364 -22.69 3.16 -25.17
N VAL A 365 -21.39 3.29 -25.40
CA VAL A 365 -20.83 4.49 -26.02
C VAL A 365 -21.46 4.70 -27.40
N THR A 366 -21.97 5.91 -27.63
CA THR A 366 -22.66 6.27 -28.87
C THR A 366 -21.84 7.24 -29.72
N GLN A 367 -22.17 7.32 -31.02
CA GLN A 367 -21.53 8.30 -31.90
C GLN A 367 -21.77 9.75 -31.43
N GLU A 368 -22.93 10.02 -30.83
CA GLU A 368 -23.26 11.30 -30.22
C GLU A 368 -22.34 11.63 -29.04
N MET A 369 -22.01 10.65 -28.18
CA MET A 369 -21.06 10.80 -27.07
C MET A 369 -19.67 11.15 -27.58
N ILE A 370 -19.14 10.36 -28.51
CA ILE A 370 -17.83 10.58 -29.15
C ILE A 370 -17.76 11.98 -29.78
N ALA A 371 -18.80 12.37 -30.52
CA ALA A 371 -18.87 13.69 -31.14
C ALA A 371 -18.93 14.83 -30.11
N ALA A 372 -19.56 14.60 -28.96
CA ALA A 372 -19.65 15.57 -27.87
C ALA A 372 -18.34 15.70 -27.09
N ALA A 373 -17.59 14.60 -26.93
CA ALA A 373 -16.30 14.51 -26.27
C ALA A 373 -15.14 15.09 -27.11
N THR A 374 -15.18 14.91 -28.43
CA THR A 374 -14.12 15.32 -29.40
C THR A 374 -13.51 16.72 -29.20
N PRO A 375 -14.25 17.78 -28.82
CA PRO A 375 -13.67 19.11 -28.61
C PRO A 375 -12.77 19.23 -27.35
N ASP A 376 -12.90 18.30 -26.41
CA ASP A 376 -12.10 18.23 -25.19
C ASP A 376 -10.78 17.49 -25.48
N VAL A 377 -9.66 17.98 -24.93
CA VAL A 377 -8.34 17.36 -25.13
C VAL A 377 -8.27 15.97 -24.49
N TRP A 378 -8.98 15.79 -23.38
CA TRP A 378 -9.12 14.52 -22.67
C TRP A 378 -10.35 13.73 -23.10
N ARG A 379 -11.10 14.24 -24.09
CA ARG A 379 -12.33 13.63 -24.63
C ARG A 379 -13.28 13.11 -23.54
N ARG A 380 -13.46 13.90 -22.48
CA ARG A 380 -14.29 13.51 -21.35
C ARG A 380 -15.77 13.53 -21.72
N TRP A 381 -16.51 12.56 -21.20
CA TRP A 381 -17.96 12.52 -21.29
C TRP A 381 -18.60 12.30 -19.90
N PRO A 382 -19.61 13.09 -19.52
CA PRO A 382 -20.17 14.23 -20.24
C PRO A 382 -19.17 15.41 -20.43
N PRO A 383 -19.30 16.21 -21.50
CA PRO A 383 -18.33 17.27 -21.79
C PRO A 383 -18.30 18.40 -20.76
N ASN A 384 -17.08 18.89 -20.47
CA ASN A 384 -16.80 20.04 -19.59
C ASN A 384 -17.21 19.86 -18.10
N PRO A 385 -16.81 18.76 -17.43
CA PRO A 385 -17.24 18.47 -16.06
C PRO A 385 -16.91 19.61 -15.07
N GLY A 386 -15.77 20.28 -15.24
CA GLY A 386 -15.38 21.42 -14.40
C GLY A 386 -16.26 22.67 -14.49
N SER A 387 -17.25 22.70 -15.40
CA SER A 387 -18.24 23.79 -15.52
C SER A 387 -19.68 23.33 -15.34
N ASP A 388 -19.87 22.04 -15.07
CA ASP A 388 -21.17 21.41 -14.97
C ASP A 388 -21.51 21.12 -13.51
N ALA A 389 -22.60 21.73 -13.03
CA ALA A 389 -22.93 21.72 -11.62
C ALA A 389 -23.26 20.33 -11.05
N ILE A 390 -23.68 19.39 -11.89
CA ILE A 390 -23.93 18.01 -11.44
C ILE A 390 -22.63 17.19 -11.34
N SER A 391 -21.66 17.47 -12.21
CA SER A 391 -20.33 16.84 -12.26
C SER A 391 -19.28 17.63 -11.47
N GLN A 392 -19.69 18.20 -10.33
CA GLN A 392 -18.78 18.89 -9.41
C GLN A 392 -18.92 18.29 -8.01
N ARG A 393 -17.78 18.01 -7.39
CA ARG A 393 -17.71 17.68 -5.96
C ARG A 393 -18.00 18.92 -5.12
N ASN A 394 -18.20 18.72 -3.82
CA ASN A 394 -18.51 19.82 -2.88
C ASN A 394 -17.39 20.88 -2.78
N ASP A 395 -16.14 20.51 -3.05
CA ASP A 395 -14.99 21.42 -3.09
C ASP A 395 -14.82 22.15 -4.43
N GLY A 396 -15.64 21.80 -5.43
CA GLY A 396 -15.64 22.38 -6.77
C GLY A 396 -14.74 21.67 -7.78
N SER A 397 -14.05 20.59 -7.39
CA SER A 397 -13.32 19.73 -8.32
C SER A 397 -14.30 19.01 -9.27
N PRO A 398 -13.89 18.74 -10.52
CA PRO A 398 -14.71 18.01 -11.48
C PRO A 398 -14.88 16.55 -11.07
N ILE A 399 -16.04 15.99 -11.36
CA ILE A 399 -16.27 14.54 -11.40
C ILE A 399 -16.17 14.16 -12.87
N VAL A 400 -15.06 13.56 -13.26
CA VAL A 400 -14.87 12.99 -14.59
C VAL A 400 -15.48 11.59 -14.58
N HIS A 401 -16.35 11.31 -15.54
CA HIS A 401 -16.93 9.99 -15.72
C HIS A 401 -16.10 9.23 -16.75
N LEU A 402 -16.48 9.29 -18.02
CA LEU A 402 -15.68 8.69 -19.09
C LEU A 402 -14.57 9.65 -19.52
N ILE A 403 -13.40 9.09 -19.83
CA ILE A 403 -12.21 9.80 -20.30
C ILE A 403 -11.74 9.14 -21.60
N MET A 404 -11.11 9.90 -22.50
CA MET A 404 -10.59 9.40 -23.77
C MET A 404 -11.62 8.71 -24.68
N VAL A 405 -12.89 9.14 -24.63
CA VAL A 405 -13.97 8.57 -25.46
C VAL A 405 -13.73 8.80 -26.97
N GLU A 406 -13.44 7.72 -27.69
CA GLU A 406 -12.97 7.67 -29.07
C GLU A 406 -13.77 6.70 -29.96
N ASP A 407 -13.35 6.54 -31.22
CA ASP A 407 -14.09 5.78 -32.24
C ASP A 407 -14.03 4.25 -32.00
N ASP A 408 -13.01 3.78 -31.29
CA ASP A 408 -12.79 2.41 -30.82
C ASP A 408 -13.78 2.00 -29.73
N ASP A 409 -14.23 2.93 -28.91
CA ASP A 409 -15.17 2.65 -27.82
C ASP A 409 -16.62 2.48 -28.33
N LEU A 410 -16.89 2.80 -29.60
CA LEU A 410 -18.26 2.82 -30.14
C LEU A 410 -18.96 1.47 -29.96
N GLY A 411 -19.97 1.46 -29.09
CA GLY A 411 -20.81 0.31 -28.79
C GLY A 411 -20.32 -0.56 -27.64
N LEU A 412 -19.25 -0.19 -26.96
CA LEU A 412 -18.81 -0.79 -25.70
C LEU A 412 -19.72 -0.32 -24.54
N PRO A 413 -20.06 -1.21 -23.58
CA PRO A 413 -20.74 -0.83 -22.34
C PRO A 413 -19.90 0.15 -21.52
N PHE A 414 -20.56 0.90 -20.64
CA PHE A 414 -19.86 1.79 -19.71
C PHE A 414 -20.62 1.89 -18.39
N LYS A 415 -19.87 2.14 -17.31
CA LYS A 415 -20.39 2.24 -15.93
C LYS A 415 -21.52 3.25 -15.84
N ASP A 416 -22.67 2.91 -15.26
CA ASP A 416 -23.78 3.85 -15.12
C ASP A 416 -24.33 3.99 -13.70
N GLY A 417 -23.83 3.17 -12.77
CA GLY A 417 -24.21 3.15 -11.36
C GLY A 417 -25.49 2.37 -11.09
N ILE A 418 -25.99 1.57 -12.04
CA ILE A 418 -27.28 0.87 -11.97
C ILE A 418 -27.06 -0.61 -12.33
N ASP A 419 -27.52 -1.53 -11.49
CA ASP A 419 -27.53 -2.96 -11.83
C ASP A 419 -28.47 -3.22 -13.02
N ASN A 420 -27.92 -3.60 -14.16
CA ASN A 420 -28.65 -3.77 -15.41
C ASN A 420 -29.08 -5.21 -15.71
N ASP A 421 -28.62 -6.19 -14.93
CA ASP A 421 -28.92 -7.60 -15.15
C ASP A 421 -29.63 -8.33 -13.98
N ASP A 422 -30.03 -7.56 -12.95
CA ASP A 422 -30.72 -7.96 -11.72
C ASP A 422 -29.83 -8.79 -10.75
N SER A 423 -28.50 -8.64 -10.81
CA SER A 423 -27.51 -9.28 -9.94
C SER A 423 -27.55 -8.77 -8.50
N CYS A 424 -27.83 -7.49 -8.24
CA CYS A 424 -27.92 -6.89 -6.89
C CYS A 424 -28.88 -7.63 -5.95
N VAL A 425 -29.86 -8.36 -6.51
CA VAL A 425 -30.86 -9.13 -5.73
C VAL A 425 -30.81 -10.63 -6.01
N THR A 426 -30.05 -11.07 -7.01
CA THR A 426 -29.99 -12.46 -7.44
C THR A 426 -28.55 -12.87 -7.66
N PRO A 427 -27.99 -13.77 -6.82
CA PRO A 427 -26.60 -14.17 -6.98
C PRO A 427 -26.33 -14.77 -8.36
N THR A 428 -25.22 -14.38 -8.96
CA THR A 428 -24.80 -14.91 -10.26
C THR A 428 -24.08 -16.25 -10.08
N ALA A 429 -23.87 -16.95 -11.19
CA ALA A 429 -23.14 -18.23 -11.15
C ALA A 429 -21.62 -18.03 -10.95
N ASN A 430 -21.11 -16.85 -11.34
CA ASN A 430 -19.71 -16.48 -11.20
C ASN A 430 -19.46 -15.87 -9.82
N TYR A 431 -20.44 -15.12 -9.30
CA TYR A 431 -20.36 -14.41 -8.03
C TYR A 431 -21.57 -14.75 -7.15
N PRO A 432 -21.52 -15.83 -6.36
CA PRO A 432 -22.64 -16.28 -5.54
C PRO A 432 -22.86 -15.45 -4.26
N TYR A 433 -21.97 -14.50 -3.97
CA TYR A 433 -21.98 -13.61 -2.80
C TYR A 433 -22.08 -12.12 -3.16
N LEU A 434 -21.90 -11.71 -4.42
CA LEU A 434 -22.08 -10.31 -4.84
C LEU A 434 -23.57 -9.98 -5.04
N THR A 435 -24.29 -9.80 -3.94
CA THR A 435 -25.64 -9.23 -3.97
C THR A 435 -25.81 -8.28 -2.82
N GLU A 436 -26.37 -7.11 -3.09
CA GLU A 436 -26.70 -6.11 -2.07
C GLU A 436 -28.22 -5.98 -1.78
N PRO A 437 -28.88 -6.94 -1.10
CA PRO A 437 -30.29 -6.85 -0.73
C PRO A 437 -30.65 -5.66 0.18
N GLY A 438 -30.98 -4.53 -0.43
CA GLY A 438 -31.39 -3.35 0.32
C GLY A 438 -31.17 -2.06 -0.45
N SER A 439 -30.32 -2.11 -1.49
CA SER A 439 -29.93 -0.98 -2.31
C SER A 439 -31.16 -0.19 -2.77
N PRO A 440 -31.03 1.13 -2.87
CA PRO A 440 -32.10 1.95 -3.37
C PRO A 440 -32.38 1.58 -4.83
N VAL A 441 -33.66 1.70 -5.22
CA VAL A 441 -34.10 1.38 -6.58
C VAL A 441 -34.47 2.63 -7.35
N ILE A 442 -34.27 2.60 -8.67
CA ILE A 442 -34.69 3.67 -9.56
C ILE A 442 -36.20 3.85 -9.47
N THR A 443 -36.63 5.06 -9.14
CA THR A 443 -38.04 5.46 -9.02
C THR A 443 -38.48 6.30 -10.20
N GLN A 444 -39.80 6.45 -10.40
CA GLN A 444 -40.32 7.34 -11.43
C GLN A 444 -39.87 8.80 -11.19
N GLU A 445 -39.73 9.20 -9.93
CA GLU A 445 -39.23 10.52 -9.55
C GLU A 445 -37.77 10.72 -9.99
N ILE A 446 -36.93 9.68 -9.89
CA ILE A 446 -35.54 9.69 -10.36
C ILE A 446 -35.51 9.81 -11.89
N VAL A 447 -36.28 8.98 -12.61
CA VAL A 447 -36.39 9.03 -14.08
C VAL A 447 -36.87 10.40 -14.55
N ASP A 448 -37.89 10.97 -13.91
CA ASP A 448 -38.43 12.29 -14.26
C ASP A 448 -37.40 13.41 -13.99
N ALA A 449 -36.57 13.27 -12.96
CA ALA A 449 -35.51 14.22 -12.63
C ALA A 449 -34.36 14.13 -13.64
N ALA A 450 -33.88 12.92 -13.95
CA ALA A 450 -32.81 12.67 -14.92
C ALA A 450 -33.21 13.13 -16.32
N ALA A 451 -34.47 12.94 -16.73
CA ALA A 451 -34.97 13.41 -18.03
C ALA A 451 -34.89 14.94 -18.25
N ALA A 452 -34.63 15.73 -17.20
CA ALA A 452 -34.37 17.16 -17.31
C ALA A 452 -32.91 17.50 -17.63
N ASP A 453 -31.98 16.56 -17.41
CA ASP A 453 -30.57 16.66 -17.77
C ASP A 453 -30.33 16.16 -19.22
N PRO A 454 -29.54 16.86 -20.04
CA PRO A 454 -29.27 16.45 -21.42
C PRO A 454 -28.60 15.07 -21.58
N TYR A 455 -27.95 14.57 -20.53
CA TYR A 455 -27.26 13.28 -20.50
C TYR A 455 -27.97 12.27 -19.58
N ARG A 456 -29.23 12.57 -19.19
CA ARG A 456 -30.06 11.73 -18.34
C ARG A 456 -29.45 11.38 -16.98
N ARG A 457 -28.68 12.31 -16.39
CA ARG A 457 -27.99 12.05 -15.13
C ARG A 457 -28.81 12.31 -13.89
N TYR A 458 -28.55 11.53 -12.85
CA TYR A 458 -29.09 11.74 -11.51
C TYR A 458 -27.98 11.70 -10.45
N ARG A 459 -27.75 12.81 -9.74
CA ARG A 459 -26.79 12.85 -8.63
C ARG A 459 -27.43 12.30 -7.36
N VAL A 460 -26.84 11.24 -6.81
CA VAL A 460 -27.34 10.61 -5.59
C VAL A 460 -27.22 11.61 -4.43
N PRO A 461 -28.30 11.84 -3.66
CA PRO A 461 -28.29 12.89 -2.64
C PRO A 461 -27.28 12.64 -1.52
N GLY A 462 -26.31 13.53 -1.37
CA GLY A 462 -25.36 13.52 -0.26
C GLY A 462 -24.04 12.80 -0.54
N THR A 463 -23.91 12.20 -1.73
CA THR A 463 -22.69 11.51 -2.18
C THR A 463 -22.07 12.27 -3.37
N ASP A 464 -20.95 11.77 -3.89
CA ASP A 464 -20.40 12.18 -5.19
C ASP A 464 -20.81 11.23 -6.34
N ILE A 465 -21.67 10.25 -6.06
CA ILE A 465 -22.18 9.28 -7.04
C ILE A 465 -23.17 9.97 -7.99
N ILE A 466 -23.01 9.69 -9.28
CA ILE A 466 -23.89 10.16 -10.35
C ILE A 466 -24.31 8.93 -11.15
N LEU A 467 -25.61 8.72 -11.29
CA LEU A 467 -26.15 7.73 -12.19
C LEU A 467 -26.20 8.30 -13.60
N TYR A 468 -25.83 7.50 -14.60
CA TYR A 468 -25.80 7.89 -16.01
C TYR A 468 -26.89 7.17 -16.80
N ASP A 469 -27.23 7.74 -17.95
CA ASP A 469 -28.24 7.25 -18.90
C ASP A 469 -29.66 6.89 -18.39
N VAL A 470 -29.99 7.23 -17.14
CA VAL A 470 -31.23 6.88 -16.44
C VAL A 470 -32.50 7.06 -17.29
N GLY A 471 -33.20 5.96 -17.54
CA GLY A 471 -34.41 5.91 -18.36
C GLY A 471 -35.57 5.12 -17.75
N PRO A 472 -36.74 5.11 -18.41
CA PRO A 472 -37.88 4.29 -17.99
C PRO A 472 -37.60 2.78 -17.95
N GLU A 473 -36.61 2.33 -18.72
CA GLU A 473 -36.05 0.98 -18.73
C GLU A 473 -35.46 0.57 -17.38
N ASP A 474 -34.96 1.53 -16.60
CA ASP A 474 -34.27 1.25 -15.34
C ASP A 474 -35.21 1.23 -14.13
N LEU A 475 -36.49 1.54 -14.33
CA LEU A 475 -37.46 1.65 -13.25
C LEU A 475 -37.55 0.34 -12.44
N GLY A 476 -37.06 0.40 -11.20
CA GLY A 476 -37.07 -0.72 -10.25
C GLY A 476 -35.76 -1.48 -10.12
N LYS A 477 -34.74 -1.19 -10.95
CA LYS A 477 -33.36 -1.69 -10.79
C LYS A 477 -32.66 -1.07 -9.58
N CYS A 478 -31.73 -1.78 -8.96
CA CYS A 478 -30.86 -1.24 -7.92
C CYS A 478 -29.90 -0.19 -8.48
N TYR A 479 -29.37 0.68 -7.63
CA TYR A 479 -28.32 1.61 -8.00
C TYR A 479 -27.40 1.90 -6.82
N ALA A 480 -26.15 2.25 -7.11
CA ALA A 480 -25.10 2.46 -6.11
C ALA A 480 -25.35 3.70 -5.25
N ASP A 481 -25.22 3.58 -3.93
CA ASP A 481 -25.34 4.69 -2.98
C ASP A 481 -24.18 4.84 -1.99
N GLY A 482 -23.17 3.98 -2.08
CA GLY A 482 -21.94 4.03 -1.30
C GLY A 482 -22.12 3.56 0.13
N VAL A 483 -23.09 2.67 0.37
CA VAL A 483 -23.43 2.17 1.71
C VAL A 483 -23.64 0.67 1.64
N ASP A 484 -22.96 -0.10 2.48
CA ASP A 484 -23.29 -1.50 2.77
C ASP A 484 -24.75 -1.60 3.30
N ASN A 485 -25.66 -2.00 2.41
CA ASN A 485 -27.11 -1.96 2.65
C ASN A 485 -27.65 -3.20 3.37
N ASP A 486 -26.92 -4.32 3.36
CA ASP A 486 -27.34 -5.59 3.97
C ASP A 486 -26.48 -6.02 5.19
N GLU A 487 -25.47 -5.23 5.52
CA GLU A 487 -24.54 -5.34 6.66
C GLU A 487 -23.62 -6.56 6.59
N ASP A 488 -23.25 -7.02 5.38
CA ASP A 488 -22.32 -8.14 5.18
C ASP A 488 -20.84 -7.73 5.05
N GLY A 489 -20.59 -6.43 4.86
CA GLY A 489 -19.25 -5.85 4.77
C GLY A 489 -18.83 -5.42 3.36
N ALA A 490 -19.54 -5.89 2.32
CA ALA A 490 -19.37 -5.42 0.96
C ALA A 490 -20.17 -4.11 0.72
N VAL A 491 -19.74 -3.27 -0.22
CA VAL A 491 -20.41 -2.00 -0.54
C VAL A 491 -20.76 -1.96 -2.03
N ASP A 492 -22.05 -1.70 -2.33
CA ASP A 492 -22.58 -1.59 -3.69
C ASP A 492 -22.24 -2.81 -4.58
N GLU A 493 -22.10 -4.01 -4.00
CA GLU A 493 -21.78 -5.23 -4.73
C GLU A 493 -22.96 -5.72 -5.58
N GLY A 494 -22.66 -6.23 -6.77
CA GLY A 494 -23.70 -6.60 -7.71
C GLY A 494 -24.23 -5.43 -8.55
N ILE A 495 -23.44 -4.36 -8.70
CA ILE A 495 -23.77 -3.19 -9.53
C ILE A 495 -22.55 -2.86 -10.41
N ASP A 496 -22.79 -2.67 -11.72
CA ASP A 496 -21.74 -2.41 -12.72
C ASP A 496 -20.63 -3.49 -12.74
N GLU A 497 -20.94 -4.75 -12.44
CA GLU A 497 -19.91 -5.80 -12.43
C GLU A 497 -19.36 -6.04 -13.84
N GLY A 498 -18.07 -6.30 -13.90
CA GLY A 498 -17.42 -6.54 -15.19
C GLY A 498 -17.05 -5.26 -15.96
N ILE A 499 -16.93 -4.13 -15.26
CA ILE A 499 -16.57 -2.85 -15.88
C ILE A 499 -15.40 -2.24 -15.09
N ASP A 500 -14.23 -2.10 -15.73
CA ASP A 500 -12.98 -1.62 -15.12
C ASP A 500 -12.59 -2.43 -13.87
N GLU A 501 -12.77 -3.75 -13.89
CA GLU A 501 -12.35 -4.59 -12.77
C GLU A 501 -10.84 -4.60 -12.63
N MET A 502 -10.39 -4.69 -11.37
CA MET A 502 -8.98 -4.72 -11.01
C MET A 502 -8.19 -3.47 -11.45
N ILE A 503 -8.83 -2.30 -11.45
CA ILE A 503 -8.12 -1.04 -11.76
C ILE A 503 -7.92 -0.16 -10.54
N ASP A 504 -8.91 -0.09 -9.64
CA ASP A 504 -8.86 0.71 -8.43
C ASP A 504 -9.24 -0.12 -7.19
N GLU A 505 -8.53 -1.24 -6.98
CA GLU A 505 -8.85 -2.22 -5.93
C GLU A 505 -8.63 -1.68 -4.53
N SER A 506 -9.72 -1.70 -3.75
CA SER A 506 -9.75 -1.27 -2.37
C SER A 506 -9.69 -2.47 -1.44
N ARG A 507 -8.62 -2.58 -0.64
CA ARG A 507 -8.48 -3.58 0.45
C ARG A 507 -9.40 -3.37 1.67
N ALA A 508 -10.53 -2.72 1.48
CA ALA A 508 -11.46 -2.37 2.54
C ALA A 508 -12.91 -2.22 2.06
N ASP A 509 -13.22 -2.69 0.85
CA ASP A 509 -14.58 -2.65 0.31
C ASP A 509 -15.36 -3.94 0.57
N GLY A 510 -14.70 -5.00 1.08
CA GLY A 510 -15.32 -6.28 1.40
C GLY A 510 -15.60 -7.17 0.18
N ILE A 511 -15.13 -6.78 -1.00
CA ILE A 511 -15.36 -7.46 -2.26
C ILE A 511 -14.18 -8.38 -2.57
N ASP A 512 -14.49 -9.60 -3.02
CA ASP A 512 -13.49 -10.50 -3.61
C ASP A 512 -13.31 -10.09 -5.08
N ASN A 513 -12.50 -9.05 -5.33
CA ASN A 513 -12.32 -8.42 -6.65
C ASN A 513 -11.73 -9.43 -7.64
N ASP A 514 -10.83 -10.29 -7.17
CA ASP A 514 -10.09 -11.20 -8.04
C ASP A 514 -10.77 -12.58 -8.24
N GLY A 515 -11.79 -12.86 -7.42
CA GLY A 515 -12.63 -14.05 -7.52
C GLY A 515 -11.96 -15.35 -7.06
N ASP A 516 -10.81 -15.27 -6.36
CA ASP A 516 -10.05 -16.42 -5.93
C ASP A 516 -10.47 -16.92 -4.51
N TRP A 517 -11.32 -16.17 -3.80
CA TRP A 517 -11.86 -16.59 -2.51
C TRP A 517 -12.71 -17.86 -2.62
N ASN A 518 -12.49 -18.80 -1.70
CA ASN A 518 -13.15 -20.10 -1.75
C ASN A 518 -13.90 -20.43 -0.46
N PRO A 519 -15.25 -20.53 -0.48
CA PRO A 519 -16.04 -20.80 0.73
C PRO A 519 -15.76 -22.16 1.37
N LEU A 520 -15.11 -23.09 0.67
CA LEU A 520 -14.75 -24.39 1.24
C LEU A 520 -13.36 -24.41 1.90
N GLN A 521 -12.54 -23.38 1.66
CA GLN A 521 -11.14 -23.34 2.09
C GLN A 521 -10.79 -22.10 2.93
N HIS A 522 -11.41 -20.96 2.64
CA HIS A 522 -11.02 -19.65 3.16
C HIS A 522 -12.00 -19.10 4.21
N ASP A 523 -13.24 -19.59 4.21
CA ASP A 523 -14.30 -19.32 5.19
C ASP A 523 -13.84 -19.71 6.62
N SER A 524 -13.24 -18.75 7.30
CA SER A 524 -12.50 -18.90 8.55
C SER A 524 -12.74 -17.77 9.55
N GLY A 525 -13.62 -16.82 9.20
CA GLY A 525 -14.00 -15.71 10.04
C GLY A 525 -12.95 -14.62 10.16
N LEU A 526 -13.31 -13.58 10.92
CA LEU A 526 -12.57 -12.35 11.12
C LEU A 526 -11.14 -12.58 11.66
N ASP A 527 -10.92 -13.60 12.50
CA ASP A 527 -9.60 -13.94 13.05
C ASP A 527 -8.73 -14.80 12.12
N GLY A 528 -9.26 -15.23 10.97
CA GLY A 528 -8.57 -16.04 9.96
C GLY A 528 -8.29 -17.48 10.41
N VAL A 529 -8.90 -17.93 11.51
CA VAL A 529 -8.72 -19.27 12.07
C VAL A 529 -10.05 -20.01 12.07
N PRO A 530 -10.20 -21.10 11.29
CA PRO A 530 -11.48 -21.76 11.15
C PRO A 530 -11.92 -22.42 12.46
N PHE A 531 -13.24 -22.47 12.69
CA PHE A 531 -13.90 -23.12 13.83
C PHE A 531 -13.65 -22.46 15.20
N THR A 532 -13.34 -21.16 15.25
CA THR A 532 -13.20 -20.38 16.50
C THR A 532 -14.54 -19.79 16.96
N GLY A 533 -15.51 -19.65 16.05
CA GLY A 533 -16.87 -19.14 16.30
C GLY A 533 -16.95 -17.62 16.46
N ASP A 534 -16.01 -16.90 15.86
CA ASP A 534 -16.04 -15.45 15.67
C ASP A 534 -16.94 -15.06 14.46
N PRO A 535 -17.22 -13.75 14.25
CA PRO A 535 -18.00 -13.30 13.08
C PRO A 535 -17.34 -13.73 11.76
N GLY A 536 -18.13 -14.13 10.77
CA GLY A 536 -17.64 -14.64 9.48
C GLY A 536 -17.40 -16.15 9.43
N ASP A 537 -17.20 -16.84 10.56
CA ASP A 537 -16.83 -18.27 10.55
C ASP A 537 -17.98 -19.19 10.08
N GLN A 538 -17.79 -19.84 8.93
CA GLN A 538 -18.67 -20.81 8.28
C GLN A 538 -20.02 -20.25 7.81
N ASP A 539 -20.07 -18.99 7.38
CA ASP A 539 -21.28 -18.38 6.82
C ASP A 539 -21.34 -18.37 5.28
N GLY A 540 -20.22 -18.64 4.62
CA GLY A 540 -20.12 -18.74 3.17
C GLY A 540 -20.02 -17.40 2.45
N VAL A 541 -19.69 -16.31 3.17
CA VAL A 541 -19.45 -14.96 2.64
C VAL A 541 -18.01 -14.55 2.99
N PRO A 542 -17.25 -13.90 2.09
CA PRO A 542 -15.95 -13.36 2.43
C PRO A 542 -16.01 -12.44 3.64
N THR A 543 -15.10 -12.60 4.60
CA THR A 543 -15.03 -11.72 5.78
C THR A 543 -13.72 -10.96 5.83
N THR A 544 -13.80 -9.66 5.56
CA THR A 544 -12.66 -8.74 5.62
C THR A 544 -12.18 -8.43 7.03
N GLY A 545 -10.86 -8.25 7.19
CA GLY A 545 -10.23 -7.72 8.39
C GLY A 545 -10.18 -6.19 8.46
N ALA A 546 -10.56 -5.51 7.37
CA ALA A 546 -10.42 -4.07 7.22
C ALA A 546 -11.10 -3.30 8.36
N GLY A 547 -10.41 -2.27 8.86
CA GLY A 547 -10.89 -1.48 9.99
C GLY A 547 -10.92 -2.19 11.35
N THR A 548 -10.49 -3.45 11.43
CA THR A 548 -10.45 -4.24 12.67
C THR A 548 -9.03 -4.43 13.23
N ALA A 549 -8.90 -5.23 14.29
CA ALA A 549 -7.61 -5.61 14.87
C ALA A 549 -7.16 -7.02 14.46
N PHE A 550 -7.91 -7.65 13.57
CA PHE A 550 -7.74 -9.01 13.08
C PHE A 550 -7.48 -9.00 11.57
N PRO A 551 -6.84 -10.04 11.03
CA PRO A 551 -6.46 -10.06 9.62
C PRO A 551 -7.65 -10.16 8.66
N GLY A 552 -8.77 -10.78 9.06
CA GLY A 552 -9.78 -11.26 8.13
C GLY A 552 -9.52 -12.70 7.69
N GLU A 553 -10.35 -13.18 6.77
CA GLU A 553 -10.17 -14.46 6.09
C GLU A 553 -8.99 -14.42 5.13
N ARG A 554 -8.65 -15.54 4.49
CA ARG A 554 -7.61 -15.56 3.44
C ARG A 554 -8.21 -15.10 2.13
N ASN A 555 -7.39 -14.50 1.29
CA ASN A 555 -7.77 -14.12 -0.06
C ASN A 555 -9.01 -13.21 -0.05
N ILE A 556 -8.95 -12.20 0.82
CA ILE A 556 -9.90 -11.09 0.84
C ILE A 556 -9.18 -9.88 1.45
N ASP A 557 -9.33 -8.71 0.82
CA ASP A 557 -8.96 -7.39 1.31
C ASP A 557 -7.55 -7.35 1.97
N VAL A 558 -7.49 -7.18 3.30
CA VAL A 558 -6.25 -7.01 4.08
C VAL A 558 -5.34 -8.25 4.04
N THR A 559 -5.85 -9.39 3.58
CA THR A 559 -5.05 -10.61 3.41
C THR A 559 -4.80 -10.98 1.97
N ASP A 560 -5.53 -10.38 1.02
CA ASP A 560 -5.23 -10.50 -0.39
C ASP A 560 -4.39 -9.31 -0.83
N ILE A 561 -3.28 -9.60 -1.49
CA ILE A 561 -2.41 -8.56 -2.01
C ILE A 561 -2.80 -8.24 -3.45
N ALA A 562 -3.38 -9.21 -4.17
CA ALA A 562 -3.87 -9.01 -5.54
C ALA A 562 -5.07 -8.04 -5.56
N GLU A 563 -5.81 -7.92 -4.46
CA GLU A 563 -6.92 -6.96 -4.32
C GLU A 563 -6.46 -5.59 -3.80
N SER A 564 -5.22 -5.25 -4.10
CA SER A 564 -4.63 -3.99 -3.71
C SER A 564 -4.01 -3.37 -4.94
N ASP A 565 -4.54 -2.22 -5.34
CA ASP A 565 -3.87 -1.35 -6.30
C ASP A 565 -2.55 -0.84 -5.70
N GLN A 566 -1.46 -1.59 -5.78
CA GLN A 566 -0.24 -1.27 -5.05
C GLN A 566 0.52 -0.15 -5.75
N ILE A 567 0.78 0.92 -5.00
CA ILE A 567 1.55 2.08 -5.49
C ILE A 567 2.95 1.68 -5.99
N GLY A 568 3.52 0.60 -5.44
CA GLY A 568 4.83 0.10 -5.82
C GLY A 568 5.96 1.09 -5.53
N ILE A 569 7.05 1.00 -6.30
CA ILE A 569 8.16 1.96 -6.20
C ILE A 569 7.95 3.14 -7.15
N THR A 570 7.70 4.30 -6.56
CA THR A 570 7.53 5.55 -7.31
C THR A 570 8.78 6.44 -7.33
N ASN A 571 9.81 6.12 -6.54
CA ASN A 571 11.11 6.81 -6.54
C ASN A 571 12.24 5.84 -6.18
N ALA A 572 13.31 5.82 -6.98
CA ALA A 572 14.53 5.07 -6.70
C ALA A 572 15.77 5.94 -6.93
N GLN A 573 16.70 5.98 -5.97
CA GLN A 573 17.91 6.78 -6.06
C GLN A 573 19.14 5.96 -5.69
N ILE A 574 20.14 5.96 -6.58
CA ILE A 574 21.44 5.34 -6.33
C ILE A 574 22.47 6.44 -6.11
N PHE A 575 23.18 6.38 -4.99
CA PHE A 575 24.21 7.38 -4.67
C PHE A 575 25.45 6.73 -4.03
N PRO A 576 26.65 7.33 -4.21
CA PRO A 576 27.88 6.74 -3.69
C PRO A 576 27.87 6.58 -2.17
N ALA A 577 28.43 5.47 -1.70
CA ALA A 577 28.61 5.20 -0.29
C ALA A 577 29.28 6.38 0.45
N GLY A 578 28.77 6.69 1.65
CA GLY A 578 29.28 7.78 2.50
C GLY A 578 28.95 9.20 2.03
N SER A 579 28.19 9.39 0.95
CA SER A 579 27.79 10.73 0.48
C SER A 579 26.61 11.34 1.25
N LEU A 580 25.81 10.50 1.93
CA LEU A 580 24.71 10.92 2.80
C LEU A 580 25.16 11.04 4.25
N ASN A 581 24.89 12.20 4.87
CA ASN A 581 25.14 12.44 6.29
C ASN A 581 23.94 13.15 6.93
N PHE A 582 23.12 12.40 7.68
CA PHE A 582 21.87 12.88 8.29
C PHE A 582 22.02 14.06 9.24
N ASN A 583 23.17 14.19 9.92
CA ASN A 583 23.41 15.30 10.85
C ASN A 583 23.65 16.62 10.12
N THR A 584 23.92 16.58 8.81
CA THR A 584 24.13 17.77 7.97
C THR A 584 22.99 18.05 7.00
N ARG A 585 22.17 17.05 6.68
CA ARG A 585 21.03 17.19 5.78
C ARG A 585 19.77 17.68 6.53
N SER A 586 18.98 18.51 5.86
CA SER A 586 17.66 18.90 6.35
C SER A 586 16.64 17.81 6.05
N ASP A 587 15.55 17.74 6.81
CA ASP A 587 14.39 16.91 6.45
C ASP A 587 13.85 17.25 5.08
N ARG A 588 13.73 18.55 4.79
CA ARG A 588 13.35 19.04 3.47
C ARG A 588 14.23 18.47 2.35
N PHE A 589 15.54 18.30 2.58
CA PHE A 589 16.39 17.67 1.56
C PHE A 589 16.02 16.19 1.39
N LEU A 590 15.86 15.45 2.49
CA LEU A 590 15.51 14.03 2.43
C LEU A 590 14.16 13.81 1.73
N PHE A 591 13.14 14.59 2.12
CA PHE A 591 11.79 14.50 1.56
C PHE A 591 11.78 14.72 0.04
N PHE A 592 12.26 15.87 -0.42
CA PHE A 592 12.23 16.21 -1.85
C PHE A 592 13.22 15.42 -2.72
N THR A 593 14.15 14.65 -2.14
CA THR A 593 15.10 13.84 -2.92
C THR A 593 14.68 12.37 -2.99
N TYR A 594 14.07 11.83 -1.93
CA TYR A 594 13.89 10.39 -1.78
C TYR A 594 12.44 9.94 -1.52
N MET A 595 11.49 10.89 -1.41
CA MET A 595 10.11 10.59 -1.02
C MET A 595 9.06 11.20 -1.97
N ILE A 596 9.50 11.90 -3.03
CA ILE A 596 8.58 12.45 -4.04
C ILE A 596 8.55 11.48 -5.24
N PRO A 597 7.38 11.03 -5.69
CA PRO A 597 7.24 10.11 -6.81
C PRO A 597 7.74 10.73 -8.13
N GLY A 598 8.04 9.87 -9.12
CA GLY A 598 8.43 10.25 -10.48
C GLY A 598 9.94 10.44 -10.71
N GLU A 599 10.78 10.28 -9.69
CA GLU A 599 12.24 10.32 -9.84
C GLU A 599 12.88 8.93 -9.68
N ILE A 600 13.01 8.20 -10.79
CA ILE A 600 13.70 6.89 -10.83
C ILE A 600 15.06 7.06 -11.49
N THR A 601 16.12 7.00 -10.68
CA THR A 601 17.52 6.94 -11.12
C THR A 601 17.77 5.57 -11.74
N THR A 602 17.40 5.45 -13.00
CA THR A 602 17.71 4.30 -13.82
C THR A 602 19.10 4.49 -14.41
N GLU A 603 20.03 3.57 -14.14
CA GLU A 603 20.90 3.14 -15.24
C GLU A 603 19.97 2.41 -16.22
N ARG A 604 19.45 3.15 -17.20
CA ARG A 604 18.60 2.63 -18.28
C ARG A 604 19.38 1.81 -19.27
#